data_AF-A0A843RW99-F1
#
_entry.id   AF-A0A843RW99-F1
#
_cell.length_a   1.000
_cell.length_b   1.000
_cell.length_c   1.000
_cell.angle_alpha   90.00
_cell.angle_beta   90.00
_cell.angle_gamma   90.00
#
_symmetry.space_group_name_H-M   'P 1'
#
loop_
_entity.id
_entity.type
_entity.pdbx_description
1 polymer ?
#
loop_
_entity_poly.entity_id
_entity_poly.type
_entity_poly.pdbx_seq_one_letter_code
_entity_poly.pdbx_strand_id
1 'polypeptide(L)'
;MHSGPEQFKDWLRRRGFNQADAARYLEYDQPFISQLLSGARSPGLKNAIHLERLTGIPVEAWTANDLDESAVTMPRDSRTRAS
;
A
#
# COMPACT_ATOMS: atom_id res chain seq x y z
N MET A 1 1.82 14.82 -0.33
CA MET A 1 1.36 13.87 -1.36
C MET A 1 0.51 12.83 -0.66
N HIS A 2 -0.69 12.51 -1.15
CA HIS A 2 -1.52 11.46 -0.54
C HIS A 2 -0.92 10.08 -0.81
N SER A 3 -1.02 9.18 0.15
CA SER A 3 -0.53 7.80 0.01
C SER A 3 -1.41 6.99 -0.96
N GLY A 4 -0.88 5.90 -1.52
CA GLY A 4 -1.62 4.98 -2.41
C GLY A 4 -2.97 4.53 -1.83
N PRO A 5 -3.04 4.08 -0.56
CA PRO A 5 -4.30 3.73 0.09
C PRO A 5 -5.31 4.87 0.17
N GLU A 6 -4.87 6.11 0.42
CA GLU A 6 -5.74 7.28 0.47
C GLU A 6 -6.28 7.64 -0.91
N GLN A 7 -5.40 7.67 -1.93
CA GLN A 7 -5.81 7.91 -3.30
C GLN A 7 -6.79 6.83 -3.78
N PHE A 8 -6.60 5.59 -3.34
CA PHE A 8 -7.49 4.48 -3.68
C PHE A 8 -8.85 4.59 -2.99
N LYS A 9 -8.89 5.01 -1.71
CA LYS A 9 -10.13 5.34 -1.00
C LYS A 9 -10.92 6.44 -1.71
N ASP A 10 -10.23 7.50 -2.15
CA ASP A 10 -10.86 8.59 -2.89
C ASP A 10 -11.38 8.13 -4.26
N TRP A 11 -10.62 7.29 -4.96
CA TRP A 11 -11.05 6.71 -6.23
C TRP A 11 -12.34 5.88 -6.07
N LEU A 12 -12.42 5.04 -5.03
CA LEU A 12 -13.63 4.27 -4.71
C LEU A 12 -14.83 5.19 -4.44
N ARG A 13 -14.64 6.22 -3.62
CA ARG A 13 -15.69 7.20 -3.29
C ARG A 13 -16.21 7.90 -4.54
N ARG A 14 -15.32 8.34 -5.44
CA ARG A 14 -15.70 9.02 -6.70
C ARG A 14 -16.47 8.11 -7.65
N ARG A 15 -16.14 6.81 -7.67
CA ARG A 15 -16.84 5.81 -8.47
C ARG A 15 -18.13 5.29 -7.83
N GLY A 16 -18.33 5.55 -6.54
CA GLY A 16 -19.43 4.95 -5.76
C GLY A 16 -19.25 3.44 -5.55
N PHE A 17 -18.01 2.95 -5.58
CA PHE A 17 -17.71 1.53 -5.43
C PHE A 17 -17.56 1.15 -3.96
N ASN A 18 -18.15 0.01 -3.59
CA ASN A 18 -17.75 -0.70 -2.36
C ASN A 18 -16.56 -1.65 -2.66
N GLN A 19 -16.06 -2.34 -1.63
CA GLN A 19 -14.90 -3.23 -1.80
C GLN A 19 -15.18 -4.42 -2.74
N ALA A 20 -16.40 -4.96 -2.74
CA ALA A 20 -16.79 -6.07 -3.60
C ALA A 20 -16.91 -5.63 -5.07
N ASP A 21 -17.42 -4.42 -5.31
CA ASP A 21 -17.47 -3.83 -6.65
C ASP A 21 -16.08 -3.58 -7.20
N ALA A 22 -15.18 -3.05 -6.36
CA ALA A 22 -13.79 -2.82 -6.72
C ALA A 22 -13.04 -4.12 -7.02
N ALA A 23 -13.25 -5.15 -6.20
CA ALA A 23 -12.68 -6.48 -6.41
C ALA A 23 -13.12 -7.05 -7.78
N ARG A 24 -14.41 -6.98 -8.10
CA ARG A 24 -14.94 -7.43 -9.40
C ARG A 24 -14.42 -6.59 -10.57
N TYR A 25 -14.37 -5.27 -10.41
CA TYR A 25 -13.96 -4.36 -11.47
C TYR A 25 -12.46 -4.44 -11.78
N LEU A 26 -11.64 -4.61 -10.75
CA LEU A 26 -10.18 -4.70 -10.86
C LEU A 26 -9.68 -6.15 -11.00
N GLU A 27 -10.60 -7.12 -11.07
CA GLU A 27 -10.32 -8.55 -11.18
C GLU A 27 -9.36 -9.06 -10.07
N TYR A 28 -9.58 -8.57 -8.84
CA TYR A 28 -8.84 -8.97 -7.65
C TYR A 28 -9.76 -9.60 -6.60
N ASP A 29 -9.17 -10.36 -5.68
CA ASP A 29 -9.90 -10.88 -4.54
C ASP A 29 -10.23 -9.77 -3.52
N GLN A 30 -11.39 -9.86 -2.90
CA GLN A 30 -11.83 -8.91 -1.88
C GLN A 30 -10.85 -8.74 -0.70
N PRO A 31 -10.19 -9.81 -0.18
CA PRO A 31 -9.16 -9.66 0.84
C PRO A 31 -7.98 -8.80 0.39
N PHE A 32 -7.58 -8.90 -0.88
CA PHE A 32 -6.50 -8.08 -1.43
C PHE A 32 -6.89 -6.60 -1.44
N ILE A 33 -8.11 -6.28 -1.88
CA ILE A 33 -8.65 -4.90 -1.85
C ILE A 33 -8.69 -4.37 -0.41
N SER A 34 -9.12 -5.18 0.56
CA SER A 34 -9.15 -4.81 1.97
C SER A 34 -7.75 -4.48 2.51
N GLN A 35 -6.75 -5.31 2.18
CA GLN A 35 -5.34 -5.08 2.56
C GLN A 35 -4.75 -3.81 1.93
N LEU A 36 -5.11 -3.50 0.68
CA LEU A 36 -4.69 -2.26 0.02
C LEU A 36 -5.29 -1.03 0.70
N LEU A 37 -6.56 -1.08 1.09
CA LEU A 37 -7.25 0.04 1.73
C LEU A 37 -6.78 0.27 3.18
N SER A 38 -6.42 -0.78 3.90
CA SER A 38 -5.86 -0.66 5.24
C SER A 38 -4.40 -0.22 5.23
N GLY A 39 -3.71 -0.34 4.09
CA GLY A 39 -2.28 -0.13 3.99
C GLY A 39 -1.45 -1.26 4.62
N ALA A 40 -2.09 -2.36 5.04
CA ALA A 40 -1.41 -3.52 5.61
C ALA A 40 -0.53 -4.25 4.58
N ARG A 41 -0.77 -4.02 3.28
CA ARG A 41 0.05 -4.54 2.20
C ARG A 41 0.10 -3.57 1.03
N SER A 42 1.29 -3.34 0.52
CA SER A 42 1.50 -2.66 -0.76
C SER A 42 1.38 -3.65 -1.92
N PRO A 43 0.77 -3.24 -3.05
CA PRO A 43 0.72 -4.07 -4.25
C PRO A 43 2.14 -4.29 -4.78
N GLY A 44 2.46 -5.51 -5.19
CA GLY A 44 3.70 -5.76 -5.93
C GLY A 44 3.71 -4.98 -7.26
N LEU A 45 4.90 -4.76 -7.84
CA LEU A 45 5.09 -3.91 -9.02
C LEU A 45 4.12 -4.21 -10.17
N LYS A 46 3.91 -5.50 -10.49
CA LYS A 46 2.96 -5.91 -11.54
C LYS A 46 1.53 -5.43 -11.26
N ASN A 47 1.08 -5.56 -10.00
CA ASN A 47 -0.26 -5.13 -9.60
C ASN A 47 -0.34 -3.61 -9.49
N ALA A 48 0.72 -2.94 -9.06
CA ALA A 48 0.78 -1.48 -9.02
C ALA A 48 0.65 -0.86 -10.42
N ILE A 49 1.35 -1.41 -11.42
CA ILE A 49 1.22 -0.98 -12.83
C ILE A 49 -0.20 -1.24 -13.35
N HIS A 50 -0.80 -2.37 -12.98
CA HIS A 50 -2.17 -2.67 -13.39
C HIS A 50 -3.18 -1.69 -12.76
N LEU A 51 -3.04 -1.41 -11.47
CA LEU A 51 -3.84 -0.42 -10.75
C LEU A 51 -3.66 0.98 -11.33
N GLU A 52 -2.44 1.40 -11.66
CA GLU A 52 -2.18 2.71 -12.30
C GLU A 52 -2.95 2.85 -13.60
N ARG A 53 -2.96 1.83 -14.46
CA ARG A 53 -3.70 1.85 -15.73
C ARG A 53 -5.21 1.99 -15.56
N LEU A 54 -5.78 1.41 -14.50
CA LEU A 54 -7.23 1.40 -14.26
C LEU A 54 -7.71 2.57 -13.40
N THR A 55 -6.89 3.01 -12.45
CA THR A 55 -7.27 3.98 -11.42
C THR A 55 -6.60 5.34 -11.59
N GLY A 56 -5.48 5.39 -12.33
CA GLY A 56 -4.62 6.57 -12.45
C GLY A 56 -3.72 6.83 -11.24
N ILE A 57 -3.71 5.93 -10.24
CA ILE A 57 -2.88 6.07 -9.04
C ILE A 57 -1.44 5.65 -9.40
N PRO A 58 -0.45 6.55 -9.30
CA PRO A 58 0.90 6.25 -9.76
C PRO A 58 1.53 5.16 -8.90
N VAL A 59 2.41 4.35 -9.51
CA VAL A 59 3.12 3.26 -8.82
C VAL A 59 3.86 3.78 -7.57
N GLU A 60 4.41 4.98 -7.64
CA GLU A 60 5.17 5.64 -6.56
C GLU A 60 4.32 5.97 -5.32
N ALA A 61 3.00 6.09 -5.47
CA ALA A 61 2.12 6.33 -4.33
C ALA A 61 2.08 5.13 -3.37
N TRP A 62 2.42 3.93 -3.86
CA TRP A 62 2.35 2.69 -3.10
C TRP A 62 3.66 2.34 -2.38
N THR A 63 4.80 2.88 -2.82
CA THR A 63 6.13 2.60 -2.24
C THR A 63 6.45 3.44 -1.01
N ALA A 64 5.77 4.56 -0.81
CA ALA A 64 6.02 5.45 0.33
C ALA A 64 5.72 4.81 1.70
N ASN A 65 4.93 3.73 1.75
CA ASN A 65 4.57 3.05 3.01
C ASN A 65 5.65 2.05 3.50
N ASP A 66 6.55 1.60 2.62
CA ASP A 66 7.59 0.60 2.96
C ASP A 66 8.80 1.24 3.67
N LEU A 67 8.98 2.56 3.52
CA LEU A 67 10.15 3.28 4.02
C LEU A 67 10.03 3.71 5.49
N ASP A 68 8.87 3.54 6.14
CA ASP A 68 8.68 3.95 7.53
C ASP A 68 9.07 2.86 8.55
N GLU A 69 9.11 1.57 8.17
CA GLU A 69 9.46 0.47 9.09
C GLU A 69 10.96 0.16 9.20
N SER A 70 11.80 0.69 8.29
CA SER A 70 13.26 0.46 8.34
C SER A 70 14.00 1.44 9.26
N ALA A 71 13.29 2.38 9.91
CA ALA A 71 13.90 3.40 10.78
C ALA A 71 13.99 3.00 12.27
N VAL A 72 13.41 1.87 12.70
CA VAL A 72 13.33 1.53 14.13
C VAL A 72 13.67 0.06 14.37
N THR A 73 14.97 -0.27 14.40
CA THR A 73 15.61 -1.20 15.36
C THR A 73 17.11 -1.26 15.04
N MET A 74 17.86 -0.30 15.58
CA MET A 74 19.28 -0.51 15.92
C MET A 74 19.32 -0.84 17.41
N PRO A 75 19.42 -2.13 17.82
CA PRO A 75 19.83 -2.45 19.17
C PRO A 75 21.30 -2.08 19.31
N ARG A 76 21.52 -0.89 19.85
CA ARG A 76 22.60 -0.48 20.75
C ARG A 76 23.76 -1.48 20.84
N ASP A 77 24.88 -1.06 20.25
CA ASP A 77 26.21 -1.63 20.46
C ASP A 77 26.51 -1.74 21.96
N SER A 78 26.24 -2.89 22.59
CA SER A 78 26.78 -3.20 23.91
C SER A 78 28.20 -3.74 23.74
N ARG A 79 29.11 -2.80 23.47
CA ARG A 79 30.54 -2.97 23.62
C ARG A 79 30.86 -3.12 25.11
N THR A 80 30.58 -4.27 25.70
CA THR A 80 31.11 -4.61 27.02
C THR A 80 32.58 -4.96 26.84
N ARG A 81 33.41 -3.93 26.98
CA ARG A 81 34.86 -4.02 27.08
C ARG A 81 35.21 -4.68 28.43
N ALA A 82 36.15 -5.61 28.37
CA ALA A 82 36.76 -6.29 29.50
C ALA A 82 37.25 -5.34 30.61
N SER A 83 37.17 -5.78 31.87
CA SER A 83 38.17 -5.60 32.93
C SER A 83 37.90 -6.62 34.04
#